data_AF-A0A937DPX4-F1
#
_entry.id   AF-A0A937DPX4-F1
#
_cell.length_a   1.000
_cell.length_b   1.000
_cell.length_c   1.000
_cell.angle_alpha   90.00
_cell.angle_beta   90.00
_cell.angle_gamma   90.00
#
_symmetry.space_group_name_H-M   'P 1'
#
loop_
_entity.id
_entity.type
_entity.pdbx_description
1 polymer ?
#
loop_
_entity_poly.entity_id
_entity_poly.type
_entity_poly.pdbx_seq_one_letter_code
_entity_poly.pdbx_strand_id
1 'polypeptide(L)'
;MSIRRLSLAVGGVLLLAACSKSDAPTTPAVAMPGLDYAVENSTAHGAARGMGNHTWLWTRGGGPAQIHYSTHDGRDFAWLVGQRRIFQGEWKVEQATNAGGQPLTQICLRYPGVNVGGLSATWTCQPAGTFFGAMQQREGGDPLQMSGRTQALFVITQPPANLAEIEARVAAIKGRTNY
;
A
#
# COMPACT_ATOMS: atom_id res chain seq x y z
N MET A 1 56.71 -18.81 -56.66
CA MET A 1 55.80 -19.78 -56.02
C MET A 1 55.95 -19.70 -54.52
N SER A 2 54.83 -19.86 -53.81
CA SER A 2 54.65 -19.94 -52.35
C SER A 2 54.15 -18.68 -51.65
N ILE A 3 52.93 -18.85 -51.16
CA ILE A 3 52.01 -17.99 -50.41
C ILE A 3 52.34 -18.11 -48.92
N ARG A 4 52.25 -17.04 -48.13
CA ARG A 4 51.71 -17.11 -46.75
C ARG A 4 51.05 -15.79 -46.35
N ARG A 5 49.75 -15.90 -46.10
CA ARG A 5 48.85 -14.89 -45.51
C ARG A 5 49.14 -14.79 -44.01
N LEU A 6 49.07 -13.59 -43.44
CA LEU A 6 48.85 -13.42 -41.99
C LEU A 6 47.67 -12.46 -41.80
N SER A 7 46.63 -13.00 -41.16
CA SER A 7 45.31 -12.43 -41.00
C SER A 7 45.28 -11.33 -39.93
N LEU A 8 44.56 -10.22 -40.21
CA LEU A 8 44.11 -9.26 -39.21
C LEU A 8 43.13 -9.93 -38.24
N ALA A 9 43.37 -9.79 -36.94
CA ALA A 9 42.37 -10.04 -35.91
C ALA A 9 41.62 -8.73 -35.61
N VAL A 10 40.37 -8.65 -36.04
CA VAL A 10 39.38 -7.65 -35.59
C VAL A 10 38.35 -8.41 -34.76
N GLY A 11 38.09 -7.93 -33.55
CA GLY A 11 37.00 -8.38 -32.71
C GLY A 11 37.30 -8.02 -31.26
N GLY A 12 36.43 -7.38 -30.50
CA GLY A 12 35.10 -6.84 -30.72
C GLY A 12 34.72 -6.25 -29.36
N VAL A 13 34.41 -4.97 -29.30
CA VAL A 13 34.10 -4.28 -28.05
C VAL A 13 32.73 -4.77 -27.56
N LEU A 14 32.72 -5.52 -26.47
CA LEU A 14 31.50 -5.86 -25.73
C LEU A 14 30.99 -4.59 -25.03
N LEU A 15 30.05 -3.91 -25.65
CA LEU A 15 29.25 -2.87 -24.99
C LEU A 15 28.27 -3.55 -24.02
N LEU A 16 28.60 -3.47 -22.73
CA LEU A 16 27.68 -3.76 -21.63
C LEU A 16 26.51 -2.79 -21.71
N ALA A 17 25.36 -3.28 -22.17
CA ALA A 17 24.09 -2.57 -22.06
C ALA A 17 23.79 -2.36 -20.58
N ALA A 18 23.86 -1.11 -20.14
CA ALA A 18 23.43 -0.68 -18.82
C ALA A 18 21.91 -0.94 -18.69
N CYS A 19 21.54 -1.97 -17.93
CA CYS A 19 20.17 -2.16 -17.48
C CYS A 19 19.79 -0.97 -16.61
N SER A 20 18.95 -0.06 -17.12
CA SER A 20 18.27 0.94 -16.32
C SER A 20 17.33 0.22 -15.35
N LYS A 21 17.84 -0.07 -14.15
CA LYS A 21 17.01 -0.43 -12.99
C LYS A 21 16.05 0.73 -12.78
N SER A 22 14.77 0.49 -13.03
CA SER A 22 13.73 1.33 -12.46
C SER A 22 13.65 0.90 -10.99
N ASP A 23 14.42 1.58 -10.15
CA ASP A 23 14.44 1.31 -8.72
C ASP A 23 13.03 1.57 -8.17
N ALA A 24 12.44 0.53 -7.58
CA ALA A 24 11.26 0.71 -6.75
C ALA A 24 11.60 1.75 -5.67
N PRO A 25 10.67 2.63 -5.27
CA PRO A 25 10.90 3.59 -4.20
C PRO A 25 11.48 2.85 -2.98
N THR A 26 12.70 3.19 -2.59
CA THR A 26 13.45 2.50 -1.52
C THR A 26 13.12 3.05 -0.13
N THR A 27 12.05 3.83 -0.01
CA THR A 27 11.64 4.37 1.28
C THR A 27 11.05 3.22 2.10
N PRO A 28 11.65 2.83 3.24
CA PRO A 28 11.18 1.68 4.00
C PRO A 28 9.91 1.99 4.78
N ALA A 29 9.11 0.95 5.02
CA ALA A 29 7.85 1.03 5.78
C ALA A 29 8.11 1.64 7.13
N VAL A 30 7.58 2.85 7.30
CA VAL A 30 7.80 3.62 8.51
C VAL A 30 6.82 3.09 9.56
N ALA A 31 7.37 2.60 10.67
CA ALA A 31 6.56 2.37 11.86
C ALA A 31 5.93 3.70 12.26
N MET A 32 4.60 3.74 12.43
CA MET A 32 3.94 5.00 12.75
C MET A 32 4.39 5.47 14.15
N PRO A 33 4.89 6.71 14.30
CA PRO A 33 5.24 7.25 15.60
C PRO A 33 3.99 7.27 16.49
N GLY A 34 4.16 7.18 17.82
CA GLY A 34 3.06 7.01 18.77
C GLY A 34 2.09 8.19 18.93
N LEU A 35 1.58 8.38 20.15
CA LEU A 35 0.51 9.33 20.50
C LEU A 35 0.66 10.73 19.88
N ASP A 36 1.88 11.28 19.76
CA ASP A 36 2.10 12.63 19.20
C ASP A 36 1.72 12.72 17.71
N TYR A 37 2.02 11.68 16.93
CA TYR A 37 1.59 11.59 15.52
C TYR A 37 0.08 11.38 15.42
N ALA A 38 -0.51 10.62 16.34
CA ALA A 38 -1.96 10.47 16.43
C ALA A 38 -2.67 11.79 16.79
N VAL A 39 -2.05 12.63 17.64
CA VAL A 39 -2.54 13.95 18.03
C VAL A 39 -2.43 14.95 16.88
N GLU A 40 -1.29 15.03 16.17
CA GLU A 40 -1.14 15.91 15.01
C GLU A 40 -2.16 15.57 13.90
N ASN A 41 -2.40 14.28 13.68
CA ASN A 41 -3.37 13.79 12.71
C ASN A 41 -4.81 13.76 13.23
N SER A 42 -5.07 14.25 14.45
CA SER A 42 -6.43 14.47 14.97
C SER A 42 -7.05 15.79 14.48
N THR A 43 -6.39 16.51 13.58
CA THR A 43 -6.98 17.62 12.80
C THR A 43 -7.54 17.10 11.47
N ALA A 44 -8.55 17.76 10.90
CA ALA A 44 -9.11 17.31 9.61
C ALA A 44 -8.07 17.28 8.48
N HIS A 45 -7.22 18.31 8.42
CA HIS A 45 -6.17 18.39 7.42
C HIS A 45 -5.06 17.35 7.67
N GLY A 46 -4.65 17.15 8.93
CA GLY A 46 -3.71 16.09 9.31
C GLY A 46 -4.24 14.70 8.94
N ALA A 47 -5.49 14.40 9.32
CA ALA A 47 -6.15 13.14 8.98
C ALA A 47 -6.21 12.91 7.46
N ALA A 48 -6.57 13.93 6.68
CA ALA A 48 -6.62 13.82 5.22
C ALA A 48 -5.25 13.53 4.60
N ARG A 49 -4.18 14.17 5.09
CA ARG A 49 -2.80 13.89 4.65
C ARG A 49 -2.30 12.52 5.13
N GLY A 50 -2.70 12.11 6.33
CA GLY A 50 -2.38 10.82 6.92
C GLY A 50 -3.00 9.64 6.16
N MET A 51 -4.17 9.85 5.56
CA MET A 51 -4.86 8.86 4.74
C MET A 51 -4.45 8.91 3.28
N GLY A 52 -4.51 10.10 2.67
CA GLY A 52 -4.44 10.25 1.23
C GLY A 52 -3.09 9.82 0.64
N ASN A 53 -3.14 9.01 -0.41
CA ASN A 53 -1.99 8.46 -1.13
C ASN A 53 -1.05 7.63 -0.25
N HIS A 54 -1.61 6.74 0.58
CA HIS A 54 -0.82 5.83 1.41
C HIS A 54 -1.35 4.40 1.34
N THR A 55 -0.41 3.45 1.37
CA THR A 55 -0.68 2.03 1.61
C THR A 55 -0.44 1.73 3.08
N TRP A 56 -1.36 1.05 3.76
CA TRP A 56 -1.24 0.76 5.19
C TRP A 56 -1.64 -0.66 5.55
N LEU A 57 -0.94 -1.22 6.54
CA LEU A 57 -1.19 -2.56 7.09
C LEU A 57 -2.00 -2.45 8.38
N TRP A 58 -3.15 -3.11 8.36
CA TRP A 58 -4.05 -3.23 9.50
C TRP A 58 -4.13 -4.68 9.95
N THR A 59 -3.72 -4.90 11.19
CA THR A 59 -3.65 -6.24 11.79
C THR A 59 -4.42 -6.29 13.11
N ARG A 60 -4.90 -5.15 13.64
CA ARG A 60 -5.57 -5.04 14.93
C ARG A 60 -7.07 -4.78 14.76
N GLY A 61 -7.90 -5.81 14.76
CA GLY A 61 -9.36 -5.68 14.66
C GLY A 61 -10.07 -7.02 14.73
N GLY A 62 -11.40 -7.03 14.73
CA GLY A 62 -12.21 -8.27 14.79
C GLY A 62 -12.26 -9.08 13.49
N GLY A 63 -11.52 -8.66 12.45
CA GLY A 63 -11.47 -9.30 11.13
C GLY A 63 -10.08 -9.82 10.76
N PRO A 64 -9.90 -10.41 9.56
CA PRO A 64 -8.59 -10.80 9.07
C PRO A 64 -7.67 -9.59 8.97
N ALA A 65 -6.35 -9.83 8.93
CA ALA A 65 -5.41 -8.78 8.57
C ALA A 65 -5.72 -8.24 7.16
N GLN A 66 -5.52 -6.95 6.98
CA GLN A 66 -5.93 -6.22 5.79
C GLN A 66 -4.83 -5.25 5.40
N ILE A 67 -4.58 -5.13 4.10
CA ILE A 67 -3.75 -4.08 3.54
C ILE A 67 -4.64 -3.17 2.73
N HIS A 68 -4.49 -1.88 2.93
CA HIS A 68 -5.29 -0.89 2.24
C HIS A 68 -4.41 0.02 1.43
N TYR A 69 -4.92 0.53 0.32
CA TYR A 69 -4.40 1.71 -0.36
C TYR A 69 -5.51 2.77 -0.42
N SER A 70 -5.28 3.90 0.23
CA SER A 70 -6.21 5.04 0.23
C SER A 70 -5.66 6.11 -0.72
N THR A 71 -6.43 6.49 -1.73
CA THR A 71 -6.07 7.56 -2.68
C THR A 71 -6.34 8.94 -2.07
N HIS A 72 -5.77 10.00 -2.63
CA HIS A 72 -6.08 11.37 -2.20
C HIS A 72 -7.53 11.79 -2.50
N ASP A 73 -8.18 11.17 -3.49
CA ASP A 73 -9.54 11.52 -3.92
C ASP A 73 -10.65 10.76 -3.19
N GLY A 74 -10.35 10.09 -2.08
CA GLY A 74 -11.36 9.44 -1.23
C GLY A 74 -11.73 8.01 -1.63
N ARG A 75 -10.98 7.36 -2.53
CA ARG A 75 -11.15 5.93 -2.82
C ARG A 75 -10.25 5.10 -1.92
N ASP A 76 -10.73 3.93 -1.53
CA ASP A 76 -9.94 2.95 -0.78
C ASP A 76 -9.97 1.59 -1.47
N PHE A 77 -8.84 0.90 -1.44
CA PHE A 77 -8.70 -0.45 -1.94
C PHE A 77 -8.25 -1.34 -0.79
N ALA A 78 -9.05 -2.34 -0.42
CA ALA A 78 -8.72 -3.26 0.66
C ALA A 78 -8.40 -4.66 0.13
N TRP A 79 -7.28 -5.22 0.58
CA TRP A 79 -6.86 -6.58 0.30
C TRP A 79 -6.74 -7.35 1.61
N LEU A 80 -7.63 -8.33 1.76
CA LEU A 80 -7.73 -9.15 2.96
C LEU A 80 -6.86 -10.40 2.84
N VAL A 81 -6.23 -10.78 3.95
CA VAL A 81 -5.60 -12.10 4.09
C VAL A 81 -6.64 -13.19 3.84
N GLY A 82 -6.23 -14.20 3.08
CA GLY A 82 -7.06 -15.31 2.59
C GLY A 82 -7.83 -15.00 1.31
N GLN A 83 -7.79 -13.77 0.80
CA GLN A 83 -8.52 -13.35 -0.39
C GLN A 83 -7.58 -12.96 -1.53
N ARG A 84 -7.98 -13.28 -2.77
CA ARG A 84 -7.34 -12.70 -3.97
C ARG A 84 -8.04 -11.41 -4.41
N ARG A 85 -9.29 -11.22 -4.00
CA ARG A 85 -10.10 -10.06 -4.37
C ARG A 85 -9.56 -8.79 -3.69
N ILE A 86 -9.50 -7.71 -4.46
CA ILE A 86 -9.33 -6.35 -3.94
C ILE A 86 -10.72 -5.73 -3.86
N PHE A 87 -11.12 -5.34 -2.65
CA PHE A 87 -12.38 -4.67 -2.40
C PHE A 87 -12.22 -3.18 -2.66
N GLN A 88 -13.16 -2.60 -3.40
CA GLN A 88 -13.18 -1.17 -3.68
C GLN A 88 -14.14 -0.50 -2.73
N GLY A 89 -13.68 0.57 -2.11
CA GLY A 89 -14.41 1.34 -1.14
C GLY A 89 -14.07 2.82 -1.23
N GLU A 90 -14.51 3.52 -0.21
CA GLU A 90 -14.45 4.96 -0.09
C GLU A 90 -13.98 5.30 1.32
N TRP A 91 -13.22 6.38 1.43
CA TRP A 91 -12.81 6.95 2.71
C TRP A 91 -13.07 8.46 2.72
N LYS A 92 -13.29 9.00 3.91
CA LYS A 92 -13.42 10.44 4.12
C LYS A 92 -12.97 10.82 5.53
N VAL A 93 -12.66 12.09 5.70
CA VAL A 93 -12.53 12.71 7.02
C VAL A 93 -13.87 13.36 7.36
N GLU A 94 -14.37 13.09 8.56
CA GLU A 94 -15.61 13.68 9.07
C GLU A 94 -15.33 14.44 10.36
N GLN A 95 -15.96 15.60 10.52
CA GLN A 95 -15.95 16.34 11.77
C GLN A 95 -17.24 16.04 12.53
N ALA A 96 -17.10 15.50 13.73
CA ALA A 96 -18.18 15.15 14.61
C ALA A 96 -18.02 15.86 15.97
N THR A 97 -18.94 15.58 16.88
CA THR A 97 -18.81 15.92 18.31
C THR A 97 -18.81 14.64 19.13
N ASN A 98 -17.94 14.58 20.14
CA ASN A 98 -17.95 13.47 21.09
C ASN A 98 -19.14 13.60 22.08
N ALA A 99 -19.31 12.62 22.96
CA ALA A 99 -20.40 12.62 23.96
C ALA A 99 -20.37 13.84 24.92
N GLY A 100 -19.22 14.49 25.07
CA GLY A 100 -19.04 15.71 25.85
C GLY A 100 -19.21 17.00 25.05
N GLY A 101 -19.66 16.93 23.80
CA GLY A 101 -19.87 18.09 22.93
C GLY A 101 -18.58 18.72 22.38
N GLN A 102 -17.43 18.06 22.56
CA GLN A 102 -16.15 18.56 22.04
C GLN A 102 -15.97 18.13 20.57
N PRO A 103 -15.36 18.97 19.72
CA PRO A 103 -15.04 18.61 18.34
C PRO A 103 -14.18 17.34 18.26
N LEU A 104 -14.50 16.49 17.28
CA LEU A 104 -13.84 15.21 17.07
C LEU A 104 -13.64 14.97 15.58
N THR A 105 -12.38 14.91 15.14
CA THR A 105 -12.04 14.46 13.79
C THR A 105 -12.10 12.94 13.71
N GLN A 106 -12.83 12.42 12.73
CA GLN A 106 -12.99 11.00 12.47
C GLN A 106 -12.54 10.62 11.07
N ILE A 107 -12.05 9.39 10.92
CA ILE A 107 -11.82 8.75 9.64
C ILE A 107 -12.92 7.73 9.43
N CYS A 108 -13.60 7.83 8.29
CA CYS A 108 -14.70 6.96 7.93
C CYS A 108 -14.33 6.14 6.70
N LEU A 109 -14.68 4.86 6.74
CA LEU A 109 -14.53 3.93 5.63
C LEU A 109 -15.87 3.32 5.25
N ARG A 110 -16.03 2.97 3.98
CA ARG A 110 -17.19 2.23 3.46
C ARG A 110 -16.79 1.40 2.24
N TYR A 111 -17.35 0.20 2.11
CA TYR A 111 -17.14 -0.73 1.01
C TYR A 111 -18.50 -1.24 0.50
N PRO A 112 -19.15 -0.51 -0.43
CA PRO A 112 -20.50 -0.84 -0.89
C PRO A 112 -20.62 -2.28 -1.41
N GLY A 113 -21.69 -2.97 -1.03
CA GLY A 113 -21.97 -4.33 -1.50
C GLY A 113 -21.05 -5.42 -0.95
N VAL A 114 -20.26 -5.13 0.09
CA VAL A 114 -19.39 -6.10 0.76
C VAL A 114 -20.05 -6.63 2.03
N ASN A 115 -19.98 -7.96 2.22
CA ASN A 115 -20.37 -8.63 3.46
C ASN A 115 -19.21 -9.53 3.91
N VAL A 116 -18.12 -8.91 4.36
CA VAL A 116 -16.90 -9.59 4.81
C VAL A 116 -16.46 -8.98 6.13
N GLY A 117 -16.12 -9.83 7.10
CA GLY A 117 -15.65 -9.36 8.42
C GLY A 117 -14.48 -8.39 8.29
N GLY A 118 -14.55 -7.28 9.01
CA GLY A 118 -13.53 -6.22 8.96
C GLY A 118 -13.77 -5.14 7.91
N LEU A 119 -14.75 -5.30 7.00
CA LEU A 119 -15.22 -4.28 6.07
C LEU A 119 -16.72 -4.03 6.27
N SER A 120 -17.19 -2.81 5.99
CA SER A 120 -18.60 -2.44 6.16
C SER A 120 -19.20 -1.89 4.87
N ALA A 121 -20.43 -2.31 4.54
CA ALA A 121 -21.20 -1.76 3.43
C ALA A 121 -21.66 -0.31 3.66
N THR A 122 -21.73 0.11 4.93
CA THR A 122 -22.09 1.46 5.37
C THR A 122 -20.88 2.19 5.94
N TRP A 123 -20.99 3.51 6.09
CA TRP A 123 -19.94 4.32 6.72
C TRP A 123 -19.70 3.88 8.16
N THR A 124 -18.46 3.49 8.45
CA THR A 124 -17.98 3.23 9.80
C THR A 124 -16.86 4.20 10.12
N CYS A 125 -17.03 4.98 11.18
CA CYS A 125 -16.12 6.05 11.54
C CYS A 125 -15.40 5.75 12.86
N GLN A 126 -14.12 6.11 12.94
CA GLN A 126 -13.34 6.07 14.18
C GLN A 126 -12.62 7.41 14.40
N PRO A 127 -12.39 7.83 15.66
CA PRO A 127 -11.52 8.96 15.95
C PRO A 127 -10.18 8.82 15.20
N ALA A 128 -9.73 9.89 14.54
CA ALA A 128 -8.54 9.83 13.69
C ALA A 128 -7.30 9.33 14.46
N GLY A 129 -7.06 9.82 15.68
CA GLY A 129 -5.96 9.34 16.52
C GLY A 129 -6.05 7.84 16.86
N THR A 130 -7.25 7.33 17.15
CA THR A 130 -7.47 5.89 17.38
C THR A 130 -7.23 5.08 16.11
N PHE A 131 -7.73 5.56 14.98
CA PHE A 131 -7.59 4.92 13.68
C PHE A 131 -6.11 4.80 13.28
N PHE A 132 -5.34 5.88 13.38
CA PHE A 132 -3.90 5.87 13.13
C PHE A 132 -3.14 5.03 14.15
N GLY A 133 -3.51 5.07 15.44
CA GLY A 133 -2.88 4.22 16.46
C GLY A 133 -3.10 2.71 16.24
N ALA A 134 -4.14 2.32 15.48
CA ALA A 134 -4.41 0.93 15.11
C ALA A 134 -3.65 0.48 13.85
N MET A 135 -3.20 1.42 13.00
CA MET A 135 -2.33 1.10 11.86
C MET A 135 -0.96 0.68 12.34
N GLN A 136 -0.44 -0.44 11.82
CA GLN A 136 0.88 -0.92 12.22
C GLN A 136 1.99 -0.30 11.40
N GLN A 137 1.75 -0.18 10.10
CA GLN A 137 2.71 0.34 9.15
C GLN A 137 1.99 1.10 8.05
N ARG A 138 2.71 2.06 7.49
CA ARG A 138 2.23 2.89 6.40
C ARG A 138 3.38 3.22 5.46
N GLU A 139 3.05 3.25 4.19
CA GLU A 139 3.93 3.54 3.08
C GLU A 139 3.32 4.58 2.16
N GLY A 140 4.17 5.41 1.56
CA GLY A 140 3.74 6.40 0.58
C GLY A 140 3.35 5.74 -0.74
N GLY A 141 2.22 6.15 -1.31
CA GLY A 141 1.77 5.70 -2.63
C GLY A 141 1.16 4.30 -2.65
N ASP A 142 1.17 3.71 -3.86
CA ASP A 142 0.59 2.39 -4.16
C ASP A 142 1.67 1.39 -4.64
N PRO A 143 2.65 1.02 -3.77
CA PRO A 143 3.72 0.09 -4.15
C PRO A 143 3.17 -1.31 -4.50
N LEU A 144 1.99 -1.66 -4.00
CA LEU A 144 1.31 -2.92 -4.28
C LEU A 144 0.48 -2.90 -5.57
N GLN A 145 0.29 -1.72 -6.17
CA GLN A 145 -0.50 -1.49 -7.38
C GLN A 145 -1.91 -2.05 -7.24
N MET A 146 -2.56 -1.72 -6.13
CA MET A 146 -3.93 -2.10 -5.83
C MET A 146 -4.91 -1.24 -6.62
N SER A 147 -4.60 0.03 -6.83
CA SER A 147 -5.39 0.91 -7.67
C SER A 147 -5.37 0.43 -9.13
N GLY A 148 -6.55 0.34 -9.72
CA GLY A 148 -6.73 -0.19 -11.08
C GLY A 148 -6.85 -1.72 -11.17
N ARG A 149 -6.87 -2.45 -10.04
CA ARG A 149 -7.09 -3.90 -10.01
C ARG A 149 -8.32 -4.29 -9.21
N THR A 150 -8.97 -5.38 -9.63
CA THR A 150 -10.02 -6.07 -8.85
C THR A 150 -9.50 -7.33 -8.17
N GLN A 151 -8.30 -7.79 -8.56
CA GLN A 151 -7.61 -8.94 -7.98
C GLN A 151 -6.15 -8.61 -7.70
N ALA A 152 -5.67 -9.06 -6.54
CA ALA A 152 -4.27 -9.03 -6.18
C ALA A 152 -3.47 -10.07 -7.00
N LEU A 153 -2.15 -9.87 -7.05
CA LEU A 153 -1.25 -10.73 -7.82
C LEU A 153 -1.15 -12.14 -7.24
N PHE A 154 -1.45 -12.30 -5.95
CA PHE A 154 -1.44 -13.56 -5.22
C PHE A 154 -2.46 -13.54 -4.08
N VAL A 155 -2.56 -14.63 -3.33
CA VAL A 155 -3.30 -14.68 -2.06
C VAL A 155 -2.29 -14.57 -0.92
N ILE A 156 -2.52 -13.68 0.04
CA ILE A 156 -1.78 -13.67 1.29
C ILE A 156 -2.42 -14.73 2.18
N THR A 157 -1.72 -15.82 2.46
CA THR A 157 -2.28 -16.98 3.18
C THR A 157 -2.19 -16.86 4.70
N GLN A 158 -1.32 -15.99 5.20
CA GLN A 158 -1.12 -15.70 6.62
C GLN A 158 -0.86 -14.20 6.82
N PRO A 159 -1.18 -13.61 7.98
CA PRO A 159 -0.84 -12.22 8.27
C PRO A 159 0.63 -11.93 7.97
N PRO A 160 0.94 -10.91 7.15
CA PRO A 160 2.32 -10.58 6.84
C PRO A 160 3.01 -9.98 8.05
N ALA A 161 4.34 -10.13 8.13
CA ALA A 161 5.12 -9.51 9.18
C ALA A 161 5.17 -7.97 9.03
N ASN A 162 5.15 -7.49 7.79
CA ASN A 162 5.21 -6.07 7.43
C ASN A 162 4.80 -5.84 5.96
N LEU A 163 4.61 -4.58 5.56
CA LEU A 163 4.34 -4.18 4.17
C LEU A 163 5.49 -4.55 3.23
N ALA A 164 6.74 -4.37 3.66
CA ALA A 164 7.91 -4.67 2.83
C ALA A 164 7.97 -6.14 2.37
N GLU A 165 7.49 -7.09 3.18
CA GLU A 165 7.34 -8.50 2.79
C GLU A 165 6.42 -8.64 1.56
N ILE A 166 5.29 -7.93 1.55
CA ILE A 166 4.30 -8.01 0.47
C ILE A 166 4.81 -7.27 -0.77
N GLU A 167 5.47 -6.13 -0.60
CA GLU A 167 6.09 -5.39 -1.69
C GLU A 167 7.16 -6.21 -2.40
N ALA A 168 8.03 -6.89 -1.64
CA ALA A 168 9.05 -7.78 -2.21
C ALA A 168 8.43 -8.91 -3.06
N ARG A 169 7.30 -9.47 -2.60
CA ARG A 169 6.55 -10.50 -3.34
C ARG A 169 5.92 -9.94 -4.62
N VAL A 170 5.34 -8.74 -4.57
CA VAL A 170 4.82 -8.04 -5.75
C VAL A 170 5.94 -7.78 -6.77
N ALA A 171 7.08 -7.25 -6.31
CA ALA A 171 8.24 -6.98 -7.16
C ALA A 171 8.77 -8.26 -7.82
N ALA A 172 8.87 -9.36 -7.07
CA ALA A 172 9.32 -10.65 -7.59
C ALA A 172 8.40 -11.21 -8.69
N ILE A 173 7.09 -11.05 -8.56
CA ILE A 173 6.13 -11.48 -9.59
C ILE A 173 6.27 -10.62 -10.84
N LYS A 174 6.35 -9.30 -10.68
CA LYS A 174 6.50 -8.37 -11.81
C LYS A 174 7.80 -8.61 -12.59
N GLY A 175 8.90 -8.89 -11.88
CA GLY A 175 10.17 -9.25 -12.51
C GLY A 175 10.11 -10.53 -13.35
N ARG A 176 9.16 -11.43 -13.08
CA ARG A 176 8.94 -12.66 -13.87
C ARG A 176 8.03 -12.46 -15.07
N THR A 177 7.16 -11.45 -15.07
CA THR A 177 6.22 -11.17 -16.18
C THR A 177 6.85 -10.36 -17.31
N ASN A 178 8.08 -9.87 -17.13
CA ASN A 178 8.83 -9.13 -18.16
C ASN A 178 9.63 -10.05 -19.12
N TYR A 179 9.20 -11.31 -19.30
CA TYR A 179 9.77 -12.28 -20.24
C TYR A 179 8.70 -12.73 -21.24
#